data_AF-A0A3M1A2F1-F1
#
_entry.id   AF-A0A3M1A2F1-F1
#
_cell.length_a   1.000
_cell.length_b   1.000
_cell.length_c   1.000
_cell.angle_alpha   90.00
_cell.angle_beta   90.00
_cell.angle_gamma   90.00
#
_symmetry.space_group_name_H-M   'P 1'
#
loop_
_entity.id
_entity.type
_entity.pdbx_description
1 polymer ?
#
loop_
_entity_poly.entity_id
_entity_poly.type
_entity_poly.pdbx_seq_one_letter_code
_entity_poly.pdbx_strand_id
1 'polypeptide(L)'
;MSEPLVPTHLREAIARDRAAADLRRSVPVILRDGGTALLVAPAELVEPAWLERLRRAGPLRILLTRERAAVLKMPHKGRTAVAIADAPSMTAAAIRAIADPTRDLLVPLKGPFAIIDAEPRAIDRAALSLLRRARLLPAALVLPLEEDRAAAMAAACG
;
A
#
# COMPACT_ATOMS: atom_id res chain seq x y z
N MET A 1 9.93 -34.37 16.90
CA MET A 1 9.56 -33.03 16.38
C MET A 1 8.05 -33.06 16.18
N SER A 2 7.27 -32.32 16.98
CA SER A 2 5.81 -32.33 16.85
C SER A 2 5.41 -31.60 15.56
N GLU A 3 4.69 -32.28 14.68
CA GLU A 3 4.12 -31.64 13.49
C GLU A 3 3.12 -30.56 13.94
N PRO A 4 3.14 -29.36 13.33
CA PRO A 4 2.21 -28.31 13.69
C PRO A 4 0.75 -28.71 13.42
N LEU A 5 -0.12 -28.51 14.41
CA LEU A 5 -1.56 -28.83 14.35
C LEU A 5 -2.34 -28.17 13.20
N VAL A 6 -1.81 -27.10 12.60
CA VAL A 6 -2.47 -26.37 11.51
C VAL A 6 -1.54 -26.38 10.30
N PRO A 7 -1.99 -26.89 9.14
CA PRO A 7 -1.20 -26.91 7.92
C PRO A 7 -0.74 -25.50 7.51
N THR A 8 0.46 -25.40 6.91
CA THR A 8 1.06 -24.12 6.52
C THR A 8 0.14 -23.26 5.65
N HIS A 9 -0.52 -23.87 4.65
CA HIS A 9 -1.45 -23.15 3.75
C HIS A 9 -2.64 -22.53 4.49
N LEU A 10 -3.13 -23.18 5.56
CA LEU A 10 -4.22 -22.66 6.38
C LEU A 10 -3.73 -21.52 7.29
N ARG A 11 -2.50 -21.63 7.82
CA ARG A 11 -1.87 -20.52 8.56
C ARG A 11 -1.71 -19.28 7.70
N GLU A 12 -1.26 -19.44 6.47
CA GLU A 12 -1.14 -18.35 5.50
C GLU A 12 -2.50 -17.75 5.13
N ALA A 13 -3.55 -18.56 4.98
CA ALA A 13 -4.91 -18.07 4.77
C ALA A 13 -5.38 -17.22 5.96
N ILE A 14 -5.26 -17.73 7.19
CA ILE A 14 -5.63 -17.00 8.41
C ILE A 14 -4.83 -15.70 8.55
N ALA A 15 -3.52 -15.71 8.28
CA ALA A 15 -2.68 -14.53 8.34
C ALA A 15 -3.14 -13.45 7.33
N ARG A 16 -3.48 -13.86 6.10
CA ARG A 16 -4.03 -12.95 5.08
C ARG A 16 -5.38 -12.37 5.49
N ASP A 17 -6.26 -13.18 6.07
CA ASP A 17 -7.59 -12.73 6.50
C ASP A 17 -7.51 -11.73 7.65
N ARG A 18 -6.59 -11.96 8.61
CA ARG A 18 -6.28 -11.00 9.67
C ARG A 18 -5.73 -9.69 9.09
N ALA A 19 -4.72 -9.77 8.23
CA ALA A 19 -4.15 -8.58 7.59
C ALA A 19 -5.21 -7.79 6.80
N ALA A 20 -6.13 -8.46 6.10
CA ALA A 20 -7.24 -7.81 5.41
C ALA A 20 -8.22 -7.14 6.38
N ALA A 21 -8.48 -7.74 7.54
CA ALA A 21 -9.32 -7.13 8.58
C ALA A 21 -8.65 -5.91 9.23
N ASP A 22 -7.34 -5.95 9.42
CA ASP A 22 -6.56 -4.85 9.99
C ASP A 22 -6.52 -3.65 9.04
N LEU A 23 -6.30 -3.88 7.74
CA LEU A 23 -6.38 -2.82 6.73
C LEU A 23 -7.74 -2.12 6.71
N ARG A 24 -8.85 -2.86 6.88
CA ARG A 24 -10.20 -2.27 6.96
C ARG A 24 -10.39 -1.38 8.20
N ARG A 25 -9.57 -1.58 9.24
CA ARG A 25 -9.55 -0.76 10.46
C ARG A 25 -8.49 0.34 10.42
N SER A 26 -7.94 0.64 9.24
CA SER A 26 -6.84 1.58 9.06
C SER A 26 -5.54 1.21 9.80
N VAL A 27 -5.41 -0.05 10.21
CA VAL A 27 -4.18 -0.57 10.80
C VAL A 27 -3.25 -0.99 9.66
N PRO A 28 -2.03 -0.41 9.57
CA PRO A 28 -1.07 -0.80 8.53
C PRO A 28 -0.61 -2.24 8.77
N VAL A 29 -0.28 -2.93 7.67
CA VAL A 29 0.27 -4.29 7.74
C VAL A 29 1.64 -4.33 7.10
N ILE A 30 2.46 -5.30 7.49
CA ILE A 30 3.80 -5.49 6.93
C ILE A 30 3.79 -6.76 6.11
N LEU A 31 4.08 -6.61 4.81
CA LEU A 31 4.38 -7.73 3.94
C LEU A 31 5.88 -8.03 3.97
N ARG A 32 6.24 -9.29 3.83
CA ARG A 32 7.62 -9.76 3.77
C ARG A 32 7.81 -10.65 2.54
N ASP A 33 8.92 -10.49 1.86
CA ASP A 33 9.32 -11.30 0.71
C ASP A 33 10.84 -11.35 0.61
N GLY A 34 11.44 -12.54 0.79
CA GLY A 34 12.88 -12.77 0.54
C GLY A 34 13.84 -11.79 1.23
N GLY A 35 13.58 -11.42 2.49
CA GLY A 35 14.40 -10.46 3.25
C GLY A 35 14.06 -8.99 3.00
N THR A 36 13.04 -8.70 2.20
CA THR A 36 12.46 -7.37 2.06
C THR A 36 11.17 -7.26 2.86
N ALA A 37 10.96 -6.11 3.50
CA ALA A 37 9.70 -5.78 4.16
C ALA A 37 9.07 -4.54 3.55
N LEU A 38 7.74 -4.52 3.52
CA LEU A 38 6.95 -3.40 3.01
C LEU A 38 5.78 -3.13 3.96
N LEU A 39 5.78 -1.96 4.58
CA LEU A 39 4.59 -1.46 5.26
C LEU A 39 3.56 -1.05 4.19
N VAL A 40 2.32 -1.46 4.39
CA VAL A 40 1.19 -1.22 3.49
C VAL A 40 0.04 -0.61 4.29
N ALA A 41 -0.44 0.55 3.85
CA ALA A 41 -1.65 1.18 4.36
C ALA A 41 -2.58 1.54 3.19
N PRO A 42 -3.91 1.48 3.37
CA PRO A 42 -4.85 1.84 2.31
C PRO A 42 -4.83 3.35 2.05
N ALA A 43 -4.64 3.74 0.80
CA ALA A 43 -4.58 5.16 0.42
C ALA A 43 -5.92 5.88 0.60
N GLU A 44 -7.04 5.16 0.52
CA GLU A 44 -8.39 5.73 0.68
C GLU A 44 -8.74 6.10 2.13
N LEU A 45 -8.11 5.46 3.13
CA LEU A 45 -8.37 5.69 4.56
C LEU A 45 -7.28 6.51 5.24
N VAL A 46 -6.32 7.07 4.49
CA VAL A 46 -5.23 7.84 5.09
C VAL A 46 -5.75 9.11 5.76
N GLU A 47 -5.28 9.40 6.97
CA GLU A 47 -5.55 10.63 7.70
C GLU A 47 -4.30 11.54 7.76
N PRO A 48 -4.44 12.87 7.92
CA PRO A 48 -3.31 13.80 7.93
C PRO A 48 -2.23 13.46 8.97
N ALA A 49 -2.63 13.18 10.22
CA ALA A 49 -1.68 12.86 11.29
C ALA A 49 -0.93 11.54 11.01
N TRP A 50 -1.60 10.58 10.38
CA TRP A 50 -0.99 9.31 10.01
C TRP A 50 -0.02 9.45 8.83
N LEU A 51 -0.38 10.23 7.81
CA LEU A 51 0.49 10.53 6.68
C LEU A 51 1.83 11.14 7.15
N GLU A 52 1.79 12.11 8.06
CA GLU A 52 3.01 12.72 8.61
C GLU A 52 3.87 11.76 9.43
N ARG A 53 3.25 10.77 10.08
CA ARG A 53 4.00 9.68 10.75
C ARG A 53 4.68 8.78 9.73
N LEU A 54 4.00 8.41 8.65
CA LEU A 54 4.57 7.60 7.58
C LEU A 54 5.73 8.31 6.88
N ARG A 55 5.61 9.61 6.59
CA ARG A 55 6.68 10.43 6.01
C ARG A 55 7.94 10.47 6.87
N ARG A 56 7.77 10.67 8.17
CA ARG A 56 8.89 10.62 9.13
C ARG A 56 9.49 9.23 9.27
N ALA A 57 8.72 8.18 8.96
CA ALA A 57 9.23 6.82 8.98
C ALA A 57 10.16 6.52 7.80
N GLY A 58 10.08 7.20 6.65
CA GLY A 58 10.95 6.91 5.52
C GLY A 58 10.37 7.26 4.15
N PRO A 59 10.96 6.72 3.07
CA PRO A 59 10.59 7.09 1.70
C PRO A 59 9.23 6.50 1.32
N LEU A 60 8.19 7.30 1.53
CA LEU A 60 6.81 6.95 1.22
C LEU A 60 6.56 7.03 -0.29
N ARG A 61 5.81 6.07 -0.80
CA ARG A 61 5.31 6.08 -2.18
C ARG A 61 3.86 5.66 -2.22
N ILE A 62 3.13 6.14 -3.23
CA ILE A 62 1.74 5.75 -3.48
C ILE A 62 1.76 4.74 -4.62
N LEU A 63 1.27 3.53 -4.35
CA LEU A 63 1.20 2.43 -5.28
C LEU A 63 -0.23 2.29 -5.82
N LEU A 64 -0.37 2.25 -7.13
CA LEU A 64 -1.65 2.18 -7.84
C LEU A 64 -1.67 0.98 -8.79
N THR A 65 -2.85 0.43 -9.07
CA THR A 65 -2.99 -0.50 -10.19
C THR A 65 -2.78 0.20 -11.53
N ARG A 66 -2.50 -0.59 -12.56
CA ARG A 66 -2.46 -0.11 -13.95
C ARG A 66 -3.74 0.62 -14.34
N GLU A 67 -4.90 0.09 -13.97
CA GLU A 67 -6.20 0.64 -14.35
C GLU A 67 -6.40 2.03 -13.75
N ARG A 68 -6.08 2.20 -12.45
CA ARG A 68 -6.20 3.51 -11.80
C ARG A 68 -5.20 4.52 -12.39
N ALA A 69 -3.97 4.08 -12.64
CA ALA A 69 -2.96 4.92 -13.28
C ALA A 69 -3.39 5.37 -14.69
N ALA A 70 -4.01 4.48 -15.48
CA ALA A 70 -4.52 4.80 -16.80
C ALA A 70 -5.63 5.87 -16.76
N VAL A 71 -6.57 5.77 -15.81
CA VAL A 71 -7.63 6.79 -15.61
C VAL A 71 -7.03 8.15 -15.27
N LEU A 72 -5.98 8.15 -14.43
CA LEU A 72 -5.24 9.35 -14.06
C LEU A 72 -4.24 9.83 -15.13
N LYS A 73 -4.28 9.23 -16.34
CA LYS A 73 -3.41 9.54 -17.48
C LYS A 73 -1.91 9.44 -17.15
N MET A 74 -1.54 8.57 -16.22
CA MET A 74 -0.15 8.27 -15.89
C MET A 74 0.41 7.25 -16.89
N PRO A 75 1.61 7.48 -17.47
CA PRO A 75 2.28 6.47 -18.30
C PRO A 75 2.62 5.23 -17.45
N HIS A 76 1.99 4.10 -17.76
CA HIS A 76 2.23 2.84 -17.07
C HIS A 76 3.16 1.88 -17.85
N LYS A 77 3.51 2.17 -19.11
CA LYS A 77 4.47 1.40 -19.94
C LYS A 77 4.25 -0.14 -19.92
N GLY A 78 2.99 -0.59 -19.92
CA GLY A 78 2.65 -2.02 -19.83
C GLY A 78 2.75 -2.67 -18.43
N ARG A 79 3.24 -1.95 -17.41
CA ARG A 79 3.38 -2.43 -16.03
C ARG A 79 2.03 -2.75 -15.39
N THR A 80 2.03 -3.73 -14.50
CA THR A 80 0.83 -4.17 -13.74
C THR A 80 0.47 -3.24 -12.58
N ALA A 81 1.43 -2.44 -12.12
CA ALA A 81 1.26 -1.43 -11.09
C ALA A 81 2.16 -0.24 -11.38
N VAL A 82 1.78 0.93 -10.89
CA VAL A 82 2.53 2.18 -11.01
C VAL A 82 2.73 2.75 -9.62
N ALA A 83 3.96 3.15 -9.31
CA ALA A 83 4.26 3.86 -8.08
C ALA A 83 4.55 5.34 -8.39
N ILE A 84 4.02 6.23 -7.57
CA ILE A 84 4.35 7.65 -7.59
C ILE A 84 5.08 8.01 -6.30
N ALA A 85 6.07 8.89 -6.40
CA ALA A 85 6.78 9.40 -5.22
C ALA A 85 5.84 10.30 -4.41
N ASP A 86 5.92 10.20 -3.09
CA ASP A 86 5.30 11.20 -2.22
C ASP A 86 5.99 12.56 -2.40
N ALA A 87 5.24 13.63 -2.16
CA ALA A 87 5.75 15.00 -2.15
C ALA A 87 5.21 15.71 -0.90
N PRO A 88 5.98 16.60 -0.24
CA PRO A 88 5.52 17.28 0.98
C PRO A 88 4.19 18.03 0.81
N SER A 89 3.91 18.55 -0.38
CA SER A 89 2.67 19.25 -0.72
C SER A 89 1.45 18.32 -0.91
N MET A 90 1.66 17.01 -1.00
CA MET A 90 0.59 16.05 -1.25
C MET A 90 -0.21 15.82 0.05
N THR A 91 -1.41 16.37 0.13
CA THR A 91 -2.23 16.21 1.35
C THR A 91 -2.87 14.82 1.41
N ALA A 92 -3.29 14.38 2.60
CA ALA A 92 -4.09 13.17 2.76
C ALA A 92 -5.37 13.22 1.89
N ALA A 93 -6.00 14.40 1.76
CA ALA A 93 -7.16 14.57 0.89
C ALA A 93 -6.81 14.36 -0.60
N ALA A 94 -5.66 14.85 -1.05
CA ALA A 94 -5.17 14.61 -2.40
C ALA A 94 -4.89 13.13 -2.66
N ILE A 95 -4.25 12.43 -1.71
CA ILE A 95 -3.99 10.98 -1.80
C ILE A 95 -5.31 10.19 -1.88
N ARG A 96 -6.30 10.51 -1.03
CA ARG A 96 -7.62 9.88 -1.12
C ARG A 96 -8.29 10.15 -2.46
N ALA A 97 -8.15 11.35 -3.02
CA ALA A 97 -8.68 11.67 -4.35
C ALA A 97 -7.94 10.87 -5.46
N ILE A 98 -6.62 10.69 -5.33
CA ILE A 98 -5.85 9.83 -6.25
C ILE A 98 -6.36 8.38 -6.17
N ALA A 99 -6.69 7.87 -4.98
CA ALA A 99 -7.22 6.52 -4.83
C ALA A 99 -8.65 6.35 -5.38
N ASP A 100 -9.53 7.32 -5.12
CA ASP A 100 -10.98 7.21 -5.30
C ASP A 100 -11.46 7.78 -6.65
N PRO A 101 -11.92 6.92 -7.59
CA PRO A 101 -12.39 7.36 -8.91
C PRO A 101 -13.65 8.23 -8.84
N THR A 102 -14.45 8.12 -7.78
CA THR A 102 -15.68 8.94 -7.64
C THR A 102 -15.35 10.42 -7.44
N ARG A 103 -14.11 10.74 -7.05
CA ARG A 103 -13.61 12.11 -6.85
C ARG A 103 -12.93 12.69 -8.10
N ASP A 104 -13.03 12.03 -9.25
CA ASP A 104 -12.43 12.51 -10.49
C ASP A 104 -13.06 13.79 -11.01
N LEU A 105 -14.36 13.94 -10.85
CA LEU A 105 -15.07 15.17 -11.23
C LEU A 105 -14.89 16.30 -10.23
N LEU A 106 -14.64 15.98 -8.95
CA LEU A 106 -14.47 16.96 -7.87
C LEU A 106 -13.06 17.59 -7.85
N VAL A 107 -12.06 16.85 -8.33
CA VAL A 107 -10.67 17.28 -8.39
C VAL A 107 -10.14 17.01 -9.81
N PRO A 108 -10.44 17.90 -10.78
CA PRO A 108 -10.21 17.65 -12.20
C PRO A 108 -8.72 17.69 -12.60
N LEU A 109 -7.87 18.34 -11.82
CA LEU A 109 -6.43 18.48 -12.10
C LEU A 109 -5.61 17.78 -11.01
N LYS A 110 -5.57 16.44 -11.03
CA LYS A 110 -4.66 15.67 -10.17
C LYS A 110 -3.31 15.54 -10.88
N GLY A 111 -2.28 16.21 -10.38
CA GLY A 111 -0.92 16.13 -10.91
C GLY A 111 -0.28 17.50 -11.17
N PRO A 112 0.95 17.53 -11.71
CA PRO A 112 1.73 16.41 -12.23
C PRO A 112 2.19 15.41 -11.15
N PHE A 113 2.33 14.15 -11.53
CA PHE A 113 2.81 13.08 -10.64
C PHE A 113 4.26 12.70 -10.96
N ALA A 114 5.08 12.58 -9.92
CA ALA A 114 6.44 12.05 -10.04
C ALA A 114 6.38 10.51 -10.07
N ILE A 115 6.28 9.93 -11.27
CA ILE A 115 6.21 8.47 -11.45
C ILE A 115 7.60 7.86 -11.23
N ILE A 116 7.65 6.81 -10.41
CA ILE A 116 8.87 6.04 -10.19
C ILE A 116 9.04 5.07 -11.38
N ASP A 117 10.10 5.27 -12.16
CA ASP A 117 10.37 4.46 -13.35
C ASP A 117 11.07 3.13 -13.00
N ALA A 118 10.36 2.28 -12.26
CA ALA A 118 10.83 0.96 -11.87
C ALA A 118 9.75 -0.10 -12.13
N GLU A 119 10.18 -1.33 -12.37
CA GLU A 119 9.27 -2.47 -12.46
C GLU A 119 8.67 -2.80 -11.08
N PRO A 120 7.36 -3.04 -10.99
CA PRO A 120 6.72 -3.38 -9.72
C PRO A 120 7.22 -4.74 -9.23
N ARG A 121 7.60 -4.79 -7.95
CA ARG A 121 8.08 -6.02 -7.31
C ARG A 121 6.93 -6.98 -6.98
N ALA A 122 7.24 -8.24 -6.66
CA ALA A 122 6.23 -9.21 -6.25
C ALA A 122 5.46 -8.73 -5.01
N ILE A 123 6.17 -8.19 -4.02
CA ILE A 123 5.57 -7.59 -2.81
C ILE A 123 4.64 -6.40 -3.09
N ASP A 124 4.87 -5.64 -4.17
CA ASP A 124 4.01 -4.52 -4.57
C ASP A 124 2.68 -5.05 -5.14
N ARG A 125 2.75 -6.06 -6.00
CA ARG A 125 1.55 -6.74 -6.52
C ARG A 125 0.77 -7.44 -5.41
N ALA A 126 1.47 -8.01 -4.43
CA ALA A 126 0.86 -8.61 -3.25
C ALA A 126 0.10 -7.57 -2.41
N ALA A 127 0.67 -6.38 -2.19
CA ALA A 127 0.01 -5.28 -1.48
C ALA A 127 -1.32 -4.88 -2.14
N LEU A 128 -1.32 -4.66 -3.46
CA LEU A 128 -2.54 -4.33 -4.21
C LEU A 128 -3.56 -5.47 -4.21
N SER A 129 -3.09 -6.72 -4.24
CA SER A 129 -3.96 -7.90 -4.17
C SER A 129 -4.58 -8.07 -2.79
N LEU A 130 -3.85 -7.73 -1.73
CA LEU A 130 -4.36 -7.76 -0.36
C LEU A 130 -5.44 -6.69 -0.14
N LEU A 131 -5.25 -5.48 -0.66
CA LEU A 131 -6.28 -4.43 -0.65
C LEU A 131 -7.57 -4.88 -1.37
N ARG A 132 -7.43 -5.48 -2.56
CA ARG A 132 -8.59 -6.05 -3.28
C ARG A 132 -9.32 -7.12 -2.45
N ARG A 133 -8.58 -8.03 -1.82
CA ARG A 133 -9.14 -9.05 -0.91
C ARG A 133 -9.81 -8.42 0.31
N ALA A 134 -9.27 -7.31 0.80
CA ALA A 134 -9.87 -6.54 1.89
C ALA A 134 -11.14 -5.79 1.49
N ARG A 135 -11.50 -5.77 0.19
CA ARG A 135 -12.58 -4.97 -0.42
C ARG A 135 -12.35 -3.46 -0.28
N LEU A 136 -11.08 -3.07 -0.33
CA LEU A 136 -10.60 -1.70 -0.34
C LEU A 136 -10.23 -1.30 -1.77
N LEU A 137 -10.21 0.01 -2.05
CA LEU A 137 -9.66 0.55 -3.28
C LEU A 137 -8.21 0.09 -3.44
N PRO A 138 -7.81 -0.41 -4.63
CA PRO A 138 -6.49 -0.97 -4.85
C PRO A 138 -5.46 0.15 -5.09
N ALA A 139 -5.31 1.01 -4.08
CA ALA A 139 -4.33 2.08 -3.99
C ALA A 139 -3.74 2.07 -2.58
N ALA A 140 -2.42 2.05 -2.49
CA ALA A 140 -1.71 1.84 -1.23
C ALA A 140 -0.69 2.94 -0.97
N LEU A 141 -0.59 3.36 0.28
CA LEU A 141 0.62 3.99 0.80
C LEU A 141 1.57 2.88 1.19
N VAL A 142 2.78 2.88 0.62
CA VAL A 142 3.74 1.83 0.90
C VAL A 142 5.12 2.41 1.24
N LEU A 143 5.77 1.81 2.23
CA LEU A 143 7.03 2.26 2.76
C LEU A 143 7.96 1.06 2.93
N PRO A 144 9.08 1.00 2.18
CA PRO A 144 10.05 -0.08 2.32
C PRO A 144 10.70 -0.02 3.70
N LEU A 145 10.87 -1.19 4.31
CA LEU A 145 11.46 -1.34 5.63
C LEU A 145 12.62 -2.32 5.56
N GLU A 146 13.68 -2.02 6.31
CA GLU A 146 14.68 -3.00 6.70
C GLU A 146 14.06 -3.98 7.70
N GLU A 147 14.55 -5.23 7.74
CA GLU A 147 13.93 -6.32 8.52
C GLU A 147 13.83 -6.00 10.03
N ASP A 148 14.90 -5.45 10.62
CA ASP A 148 14.92 -5.07 12.04
C ASP A 148 13.82 -4.04 12.35
N ARG A 149 13.61 -3.09 11.44
CA ARG A 149 12.59 -2.05 11.58
C ARG A 149 11.19 -2.60 11.36
N ALA A 150 11.06 -3.58 10.47
CA ALA A 150 9.80 -4.29 10.25
C ALA A 150 9.35 -5.08 11.47
N ALA A 151 10.29 -5.71 12.21
CA ALA A 151 9.99 -6.37 13.47
C ALA A 151 9.50 -5.36 14.53
N ALA A 152 10.23 -4.25 14.71
CA ALA A 152 9.85 -3.21 15.66
C ALA A 152 8.47 -2.57 15.36
N MET A 153 8.19 -2.31 14.09
CA MET A 153 6.92 -1.71 13.67
C MET A 153 5.75 -2.69 13.78
N ALA A 154 5.97 -3.99 13.50
CA ALA A 154 4.95 -5.01 13.70
C ALA A 154 4.52 -5.11 15.17
N ALA A 155 5.45 -4.97 16.11
CA ALA A 155 5.17 -4.97 17.54
C ALA A 155 4.46 -3.69 18.03
N ALA A 156 4.60 -2.58 17.31
CA ALA A 156 3.97 -1.30 17.66
C ALA A 156 2.56 -1.11 17.06
N CYS A 157 2.17 -1.95 16.10
CA CYS A 157 0.88 -1.89 15.41
C CYS A 157 -0.12 -2.97 15.85
N GLY A 158 0.25 -3.84 16.80
CA GLY A 158 -0.60 -4.86 17.42
C GLY A 158 -0.77 -4.62 18.92
#